data_AF-A0A843CEI7-F1
#
_entry.id   AF-A0A843CEI7-F1
#
_cell.length_a   1.000
_cell.length_b   1.000
_cell.length_c   1.000
_cell.angle_alpha   90.00
_cell.angle_beta   90.00
_cell.angle_gamma   90.00
#
_symmetry.space_group_name_H-M   'P 1'
#
loop_
_entity.id
_entity.type
_entity.pdbx_description
1 polymer ?
#
loop_
_entity_poly.entity_id
_entity_poly.type
_entity_poly.pdbx_seq_one_letter_code
_entity_poly.pdbx_strand_id
1 'polypeptide(L)'
;EVIKTVLRKEGEQLFKEFIANLSPSEIKVIKGLATSPGLSPIEISRREFIGDNSVNTSLNLLGKKGIIKKIERGKYEFTDNMFSEWLKSYNSL
;
A
#
# COMPACT_ATOMS: atom_id res chain seq x y z
N GLU A 1 18.29 -12.24 20.31
CA GLU A 1 16.81 -12.18 20.27
C GLU A 1 16.28 -10.76 20.45
N VAL A 2 16.68 -10.04 21.51
CA VAL A 2 16.27 -8.65 21.80
C VAL A 2 16.47 -7.67 20.64
N ILE A 3 17.62 -7.71 19.95
CA ILE A 3 17.93 -6.81 18.82
C ILE A 3 16.91 -6.96 17.67
N LYS A 4 16.50 -8.20 17.35
CA LYS A 4 15.51 -8.44 16.29
C LYS A 4 14.14 -7.85 16.66
N THR A 5 13.78 -7.93 17.94
CA THR A 5 12.51 -7.38 18.45
C THR A 5 12.50 -5.85 18.43
N VAL A 6 13.62 -5.21 18.79
CA VAL A 6 13.74 -3.74 18.75
C VAL A 6 13.65 -3.24 17.31
N LEU A 7 14.44 -3.82 16.40
CA LEU A 7 14.43 -3.45 14.98
C LEU A 7 13.05 -3.62 14.34
N ARG A 8 12.32 -4.69 14.68
CA ARG A 8 10.96 -4.91 14.19
C ARG A 8 9.99 -3.82 14.68
N LYS A 9 10.09 -3.42 15.96
CA LYS A 9 9.23 -2.37 16.52
C LYS A 9 9.51 -1.00 15.89
N GLU A 10 10.78 -0.68 15.67
CA GLU A 10 11.17 0.56 14.99
C GLU A 10 10.68 0.58 13.54
N GLY A 11 10.84 -0.52 12.80
CA GLY A 11 10.31 -0.65 11.43
C GLY A 11 8.78 -0.54 11.37
N GLU A 12 8.07 -1.16 12.31
CA GLU A 12 6.61 -1.05 12.42
C GLU A 12 6.17 0.40 12.71
N GLN A 13 6.89 1.12 13.56
CA GLN A 13 6.61 2.52 13.86
C GLN A 13 6.79 3.39 12.61
N LEU A 14 7.89 3.20 11.87
CA LEU A 14 8.12 3.90 10.60
C LEU A 14 6.99 3.67 9.60
N PHE A 15 6.51 2.42 9.47
CA PHE A 15 5.39 2.11 8.59
C PHE A 15 4.06 2.73 9.06
N LYS A 16 3.81 2.80 10.37
CA LYS A 16 2.62 3.48 10.91
C LYS A 16 2.64 4.97 10.64
N GLU A 17 3.77 5.63 10.88
CA GLU A 17 3.97 7.06 10.57
C GLU A 17 3.81 7.31 9.07
N PHE A 18 4.31 6.39 8.25
CA PHE A 18 4.14 6.45 6.81
C PHE A 18 2.67 6.43 6.39
N ILE A 19 1.89 5.46 6.92
CA ILE A 19 0.45 5.36 6.67
C ILE A 19 -0.31 6.58 7.17
N ALA A 20 0.07 7.15 8.32
CA ALA A 20 -0.57 8.33 8.89
C ALA A 20 -0.48 9.56 7.97
N ASN A 21 0.51 9.62 7.08
CA ASN A 21 0.69 10.68 6.10
C ASN A 21 -0.03 10.42 4.75
N LEU A 22 -0.81 9.33 4.65
CA LEU A 22 -1.60 9.00 3.46
C LEU A 22 -3.06 9.40 3.62
N SER A 23 -3.67 9.82 2.51
CA SER A 23 -5.11 10.05 2.48
C SER A 23 -5.89 8.73 2.60
N PRO A 24 -7.16 8.76 3.04
CA PRO A 24 -7.98 7.56 3.14
C PRO A 24 -8.08 6.77 1.82
N SER A 25 -8.13 7.46 0.67
CA SER A 25 -8.15 6.80 -0.64
C SER A 25 -6.83 6.12 -0.97
N GLU A 26 -5.70 6.76 -0.67
CA GLU A 26 -4.37 6.13 -0.83
C GLU A 26 -4.22 4.89 0.04
N ILE A 27 -4.66 4.96 1.30
CA ILE A 27 -4.66 3.84 2.25
C ILE A 27 -5.46 2.66 1.67
N LYS A 28 -6.69 2.90 1.21
CA LYS A 28 -7.49 1.84 0.61
C LYS A 28 -6.84 1.24 -0.65
N VAL A 29 -6.25 2.06 -1.52
CA VAL A 29 -5.56 1.59 -2.73
C VAL A 29 -4.37 0.68 -2.39
N ILE A 30 -3.51 1.05 -1.44
CA ILE A 30 -2.38 0.18 -1.04
C ILE A 30 -2.86 -1.08 -0.31
N LYS A 31 -3.98 -1.02 0.42
CA LYS A 31 -4.60 -2.22 1.01
C LYS A 31 -5.08 -3.20 -0.05
N GLY A 32 -5.77 -2.69 -1.08
CA GLY A 32 -6.20 -3.50 -2.22
C GLY A 32 -5.01 -4.15 -2.95
N LEU A 33 -3.93 -3.40 -3.18
CA LEU A 33 -2.72 -3.91 -3.82
C LEU A 33 -1.97 -4.95 -2.96
N ALA A 34 -1.90 -4.77 -1.65
CA ALA A 34 -1.17 -5.69 -0.77
C ALA A 34 -1.88 -7.05 -0.66
N THR A 35 -3.21 -7.05 -0.63
CA THR A 35 -4.01 -8.27 -0.52
C THR A 35 -4.15 -9.01 -1.85
N SER A 36 -4.07 -8.31 -2.98
CA SER A 36 -4.09 -8.93 -4.30
C SER A 36 -3.13 -8.18 -5.24
N PRO A 37 -1.86 -8.62 -5.29
CA PRO A 37 -0.89 -8.06 -6.21
C PRO A 37 -1.37 -8.18 -7.66
N GLY A 38 -1.17 -7.13 -8.45
CA GLY A 38 -1.53 -7.12 -9.87
C GLY A 38 -2.98 -6.75 -10.20
N LEU A 39 -3.79 -6.34 -9.21
CA LEU A 39 -5.12 -5.77 -9.49
C LEU A 39 -5.02 -4.53 -10.39
N SER A 40 -5.95 -4.46 -11.34
CA SER A 40 -6.18 -3.28 -12.14
C SER A 40 -6.89 -2.18 -11.34
N PRO A 41 -6.80 -0.89 -11.77
CA PRO A 41 -7.48 0.22 -11.11
C PRO A 41 -8.99 0.00 -10.94
N ILE A 42 -9.64 -0.63 -11.92
CA ILE A 42 -11.07 -0.91 -11.90
C ILE A 42 -11.41 -1.96 -10.82
N GLU A 43 -10.57 -2.98 -10.66
CA GLU A 43 -10.77 -3.99 -9.63
C GLU A 43 -10.56 -3.42 -8.23
N ILE A 44 -9.56 -2.54 -8.05
CA ILE A 44 -9.33 -1.81 -6.79
C ILE A 44 -10.54 -0.93 -6.46
N SER A 45 -11.05 -0.17 -7.43
CA SER A 45 -12.25 0.67 -7.28
C SER A 45 -13.45 -0.11 -6.75
N ARG A 46 -13.75 -1.24 -7.40
CA ARG A 46 -14.89 -2.11 -7.02
C ARG A 46 -14.72 -2.73 -5.64
N ARG A 47 -13.51 -3.20 -5.32
CA ARG A 47 -13.24 -3.88 -4.05
C ARG A 47 -13.28 -2.95 -2.86
N GLU A 48 -12.66 -1.77 -3.01
CA GLU A 48 -12.47 -0.82 -1.91
C GLU A 48 -13.57 0.24 -1.83
N PHE A 49 -14.56 0.16 -2.72
CA PHE A 49 -15.66 1.11 -2.89
C PHE A 49 -15.13 2.55 -3.01
N ILE A 50 -14.23 2.77 -3.96
CA ILE A 50 -13.62 4.06 -4.27
C ILE A 50 -13.91 4.42 -5.72
N GLY A 51 -14.23 5.68 -6.03
CA GLY A 51 -14.41 6.10 -7.43
C GLY A 51 -13.14 5.96 -8.27
N ASP A 52 -13.30 5.59 -9.54
CA ASP A 52 -12.19 5.32 -10.49
C ASP A 52 -11.18 6.48 -10.59
N ASN A 53 -11.66 7.73 -10.59
CA ASN A 53 -10.80 8.91 -10.63
C ASN A 53 -9.92 9.03 -9.38
N SER A 54 -10.49 8.71 -8.22
CA SER A 54 -9.76 8.71 -6.95
C SER A 54 -8.72 7.60 -6.92
N VAL A 55 -9.04 6.41 -7.45
CA VAL A 55 -8.06 5.32 -7.58
C VAL A 55 -6.89 5.73 -8.46
N ASN A 56 -7.15 6.26 -9.66
CA ASN A 56 -6.08 6.71 -10.56
C ASN A 56 -5.25 7.84 -9.96
N THR A 57 -5.88 8.79 -9.27
CA THR A 57 -5.19 9.87 -8.56
C THR A 57 -4.29 9.31 -7.45
N SER A 58 -4.81 8.40 -6.63
CA SER A 58 -4.04 7.74 -5.58
C SER A 58 -2.88 6.93 -6.15
N LEU A 59 -3.09 6.12 -7.19
CA LEU A 59 -2.00 5.36 -7.84
C LEU A 59 -0.88 6.28 -8.35
N ASN A 60 -1.23 7.43 -8.95
CA ASN A 60 -0.26 8.41 -9.40
C ASN A 60 0.51 9.04 -8.23
N LEU A 61 -0.18 9.45 -7.16
CA LEU A 61 0.43 10.04 -5.97
C LEU A 61 1.34 9.03 -5.24
N LEU A 62 0.88 7.79 -5.06
CA LEU A 62 1.66 6.71 -4.46
C LEU A 62 2.90 6.38 -5.28
N GLY A 63 2.79 6.45 -6.61
CA GLY A 63 3.93 6.33 -7.53
C GLY A 63 4.95 7.45 -7.36
N LYS A 64 4.49 8.71 -7.28
CA LYS A 64 5.35 9.87 -7.02
C LYS A 64 6.02 9.83 -5.64
N LYS A 65 5.34 9.27 -4.64
CA LYS A 65 5.87 9.02 -3.29
C LYS A 65 6.85 7.84 -3.26
N GLY A 66 7.04 7.12 -4.37
CA GLY A 66 7.95 5.98 -4.47
C GLY A 66 7.49 4.73 -3.72
N ILE A 67 6.20 4.64 -3.36
CA ILE A 67 5.62 3.51 -2.60
C ILE A 67 5.34 2.33 -3.51
N ILE A 68 4.85 2.65 -4.70
CA ILE A 68 4.54 1.70 -5.74
C ILE A 68 5.24 2.14 -7.02
N LYS A 69 5.42 1.20 -7.93
CA LYS A 69 5.83 1.49 -9.30
C LYS A 69 4.91 0.78 -10.27
N LYS A 70 4.72 1.39 -11.43
CA LYS A 70 3.97 0.80 -12.52
C LYS A 70 4.87 -0.18 -13.27
N ILE A 71 4.43 -1.43 -13.38
CA ILE A 71 5.19 -2.48 -14.09
C ILE A 71 4.69 -2.65 -15.53
N GLU A 72 3.38 -2.51 -15.74
CA GLU A 72 2.77 -2.53 -17.06
C GLU A 72 1.44 -1.76 -17.07
N ARG A 73 0.73 -1.75 -18.20
CA ARG A 73 -0.54 -1.03 -18.30
C ARG A 73 -1.55 -1.57 -17.28
N GLY A 74 -1.90 -0.72 -16.32
CA GLY A 74 -2.88 -1.06 -15.29
C GLY A 74 -2.35 -1.97 -14.18
N LYS A 75 -1.05 -2.29 -14.12
CA LYS A 75 -0.49 -3.09 -13.02
C LYS A 75 0.61 -2.35 -12.27
N TYR A 76 0.60 -2.56 -10.96
CA TYR A 76 1.45 -1.87 -10.00
C TYR A 76 1.99 -2.85 -8.99
N GLU A 77 3.21 -2.61 -8.50
CA GLU A 77 3.83 -3.36 -7.41
C GLU A 77 4.43 -2.42 -6.37
N PHE A 78 4.59 -2.89 -5.14
CA PHE A 78 5.29 -2.15 -4.09
C PHE A 78 6.78 -2.07 -4.40
N THR A 79 7.39 -0.95 -4.01
CA THR A 79 8.85 -0.80 -4.07
C THR A 79 9.56 -1.45 -2.88
N ASP A 80 8.86 -1.58 -1.75
CA ASP A 80 9.32 -2.24 -0.53
C ASP A 80 8.45 -3.47 -0.21
N ASN A 81 9.06 -4.65 -0.31
CA ASN A 81 8.41 -5.93 0.00
C ASN A 81 8.07 -6.06 1.49
N MET A 82 8.90 -5.54 2.40
CA MET A 82 8.63 -5.59 3.84
C MET A 82 7.41 -4.75 4.19
N PHE A 83 7.25 -3.60 3.57
CA PHE A 83 6.06 -2.77 3.74
C PHE A 83 4.79 -3.48 3.23
N SER A 84 4.88 -4.14 2.07
CA SER A 84 3.76 -4.92 1.52
C SER A 84 3.35 -6.07 2.45
N GLU A 85 4.33 -6.84 2.96
CA GLU A 85 4.09 -7.92 3.91
C GLU A 85 3.53 -7.41 5.24
N TRP A 86 4.06 -6.29 5.74
CA TRP A 86 3.54 -5.66 6.94
C TRP A 86 2.08 -5.23 6.77
N LEU A 87 1.72 -4.63 5.63
CA LEU A 87 0.33 -4.27 5.30
C LEU A 87 -0.62 -5.47 5.26
N LYS A 88 -0.18 -6.63 4.76
CA LYS A 88 -0.97 -7.87 4.81
C LYS A 88 -1.27 -8.27 6.25
N SER A 89 -0.28 -8.18 7.13
CA SER A 89 -0.42 -8.53 8.55
C SER A 89 -1.24 -7.51 9.36
N TYR A 90 -1.17 -6.23 8.99
CA TYR A 90 -1.88 -5.14 9.67
C TYR A 90 -3.39 -5.16 9.41
N ASN A 91 -3.82 -5.72 8.27
CA ASN A 91 -5.24 -5.87 7.91
C ASN A 91 -5.89 -7.15 8.45
N SER A 92 -5.18 -7.98 9.24
CA SER A 92 -5.74 -9.18 9.89
C SER A 92 -6.58 -8.87 11.14
N LEU A 93 -7.18 -7.67 11.22
CA LEU A 93 -8.03 -7.20 12.31
C LEU A 93 -9.39 -6.75 11.76
#